data_AF-A0A7M3NRV1-F1
#
_entry.id   AF-A0A7M3NRV1-F1
#
_cell.length_a   1.000
_cell.length_b   1.000
_cell.length_c   1.000
_cell.angle_alpha   90.00
_cell.angle_beta   90.00
_cell.angle_gamma   90.00
#
_symmetry.space_group_name_H-M   'P 1'
#
loop_
_entity.id
_entity.type
_entity.pdbx_description
1 polymer ?
#
loop_
_entity_poly.entity_id
_entity_poly.type
_entity_poly.pdbx_seq_one_letter_code
_entity_poly.pdbx_strand_id
1 'polypeptide(L)'
;LGLHDAGGEPLLQDLRYDRDEEALHLDEGRISPVPPQAWDFEVAGAKVLEQWFTARVMEPEPGTLAAIRPATWPQAWTSELLELITVLALLAELRPQQDELTVKTPITATELREAGVLPAPESARRPASVLDHHEEGPEGQFALL
;
A
#
# COMPACT_ATOMS: atom_id res chain seq x y z
N LEU A 1 -4.83 43.87 22.37
CA LEU A 1 -3.56 43.10 22.31
C LEU A 1 -3.89 41.72 22.85
N GLY A 2 -4.20 40.75 21.99
CA GLY A 2 -3.24 39.82 21.40
C GLY A 2 -3.16 38.60 22.34
N LEU A 3 -3.62 37.41 21.96
CA LEU A 3 -3.00 36.57 20.94
C LEU A 3 -4.05 35.71 20.21
N HIS A 4 -3.99 35.84 18.88
CA HIS A 4 -4.45 34.95 17.82
C HIS A 4 -4.89 33.56 18.25
N ASP A 5 -6.20 33.35 18.18
CA ASP A 5 -6.78 32.10 17.71
C ASP A 5 -6.29 31.89 16.26
N ALA A 6 -5.30 31.02 16.09
CA ALA A 6 -4.93 30.46 14.81
C ALA A 6 -5.33 28.98 14.86
N GLY A 7 -6.64 28.74 14.83
CA GLY A 7 -7.18 27.51 14.28
C GLY A 7 -6.72 27.41 12.82
N GLY A 8 -5.53 26.85 12.63
CA GLY A 8 -5.11 26.40 11.32
C GLY A 8 -6.05 25.28 10.95
N GLU A 9 -7.03 25.57 10.10
CA GLU A 9 -7.76 24.56 9.34
C GLU A 9 -6.70 23.57 8.82
N PRO A 10 -6.80 22.25 9.11
CA PRO A 10 -5.87 21.31 8.52
C PRO A 10 -6.06 21.41 7.02
N LEU A 11 -5.08 21.99 6.33
CA LEU A 11 -5.06 22.03 4.88
C LEU A 11 -5.00 20.56 4.44
N LEU A 12 -6.17 20.01 4.11
CA LEU A 12 -6.28 18.74 3.43
C LEU A 12 -5.43 18.88 2.17
N GLN A 13 -4.30 18.19 2.17
CA GLN A 13 -3.44 18.17 0.99
C GLN A 13 -4.25 17.54 -0.13
N ASP A 14 -4.31 18.20 -1.29
CA ASP A 14 -5.13 17.74 -2.41
C ASP A 14 -4.25 17.04 -3.47
N LEU A 15 -4.75 15.91 -3.98
CA LEU A 15 -4.09 15.12 -5.01
C LEU A 15 -4.87 15.25 -6.30
N ARG A 16 -4.30 15.95 -7.28
CA ARG A 16 -4.92 16.11 -8.61
C ARG A 16 -3.99 15.59 -9.71
N TYR A 17 -4.59 15.00 -10.73
CA TYR A 17 -3.88 14.54 -11.91
C TYR A 17 -4.32 15.32 -13.14
N ASP A 18 -3.36 15.93 -13.83
CA ASP A 18 -3.53 16.53 -15.14
C ASP A 18 -3.15 15.50 -16.20
N ARG A 19 -4.13 15.06 -16.98
CA ARG A 19 -3.94 14.06 -18.04
C ARG A 19 -3.21 14.61 -19.26
N ASP A 20 -3.38 15.90 -19.56
CA ASP A 20 -2.77 16.52 -20.74
C ASP A 20 -1.28 16.78 -20.50
N GLU A 21 -0.92 17.11 -19.25
CA GLU A 21 0.47 17.32 -18.84
C GLU A 21 1.16 16.05 -18.28
N GLU A 22 0.44 14.93 -18.18
CA GLU A 22 0.86 13.73 -17.46
C GLU A 22 1.47 14.09 -16.09
N ALA A 23 0.77 14.91 -15.32
CA ALA A 23 1.31 15.54 -14.13
C ALA A 23 0.45 15.24 -12.90
N LEU A 24 1.08 14.68 -11.88
CA LEU A 24 0.51 14.55 -10.55
C LEU A 24 0.89 15.78 -9.73
N HIS A 25 -0.09 16.51 -9.24
CA HIS A 25 0.13 17.66 -8.37
C HIS A 25 -0.27 17.31 -6.94
N LEU A 26 0.59 17.75 -6.03
CA LEU A 26 0.49 17.55 -4.59
C LEU A 26 0.71 18.92 -3.95
N ASP A 27 -0.36 19.60 -3.54
CA ASP A 27 -0.32 21.01 -3.11
C ASP A 27 0.43 21.90 -4.13
N GLU A 28 1.55 22.51 -3.71
CA GLU A 28 2.43 23.33 -4.55
C GLU A 28 3.43 22.50 -5.39
N GLY A 29 3.57 21.21 -5.10
CA GLY A 29 4.46 20.28 -5.77
C GLY A 29 3.87 19.67 -7.04
N ARG A 30 4.77 19.22 -7.93
CA ARG A 30 4.42 18.53 -9.17
C ARG A 30 5.40 17.39 -9.47
N ILE A 31 4.87 16.25 -9.87
CA ILE A 31 5.60 15.10 -10.40
C ILE A 31 5.15 14.86 -11.84
N SER A 32 6.08 14.82 -12.77
CA SER A 32 5.83 14.56 -14.19
C SER A 32 7.11 14.01 -14.85
N PRO A 33 7.00 13.07 -15.81
CA PRO A 33 5.76 12.46 -16.28
C PRO A 33 5.23 11.37 -15.34
N VAL A 34 3.91 11.27 -15.23
CA VAL A 34 3.18 10.16 -14.59
C VAL A 34 2.21 9.61 -15.64
N PRO A 35 2.45 8.41 -16.20
CA PRO A 35 1.58 7.85 -17.23
C PRO A 35 0.13 7.71 -16.75
N PRO A 36 -0.89 7.99 -17.59
CA PRO A 36 -2.29 7.89 -17.19
C PRO A 36 -2.68 6.53 -16.64
N GLN A 37 -2.05 5.45 -17.10
CA GLN A 37 -2.31 4.09 -16.64
C GLN A 37 -1.80 3.83 -15.22
N ALA A 38 -0.77 4.55 -14.77
CA ALA A 38 -0.33 4.50 -13.37
C ALA A 38 -1.33 5.25 -12.46
N TRP A 39 -1.86 6.38 -12.92
CA TRP A 39 -2.96 7.11 -12.26
C TRP A 39 -4.27 6.31 -12.21
N ASP A 40 -4.57 5.59 -13.30
CA ASP A 40 -5.77 4.77 -13.43
C ASP A 40 -5.62 3.35 -12.86
N PHE A 41 -4.49 3.04 -12.22
CA PHE A 41 -4.27 1.73 -11.66
C PHE A 41 -5.17 1.48 -10.44
N GLU A 42 -6.08 0.53 -10.58
CA GLU A 42 -7.02 0.13 -9.52
C GLU A 42 -6.79 -1.31 -9.05
N VAL A 43 -7.05 -1.52 -7.76
CA VAL A 43 -7.19 -2.84 -7.12
C VAL A 43 -8.52 -2.86 -6.39
N ALA A 44 -9.34 -3.87 -6.65
CA ALA A 44 -10.70 -3.98 -6.10
C ALA A 44 -11.58 -2.72 -6.30
N GLY A 45 -11.39 -2.02 -7.43
CA GLY A 45 -12.15 -0.82 -7.78
C GLY A 45 -11.72 0.47 -7.10
N ALA A 46 -10.57 0.46 -6.41
CA ALA A 46 -10.02 1.65 -5.75
C ALA A 46 -8.65 2.02 -6.33
N LYS A 47 -8.46 3.31 -6.62
CA LYS A 47 -7.22 3.86 -7.19
C LYS A 47 -6.08 3.75 -6.18
N VAL A 48 -4.98 3.13 -6.58
CA VAL A 48 -3.88 2.81 -5.64
C VAL A 48 -3.16 4.09 -5.19
N LEU A 49 -2.87 5.02 -6.11
CA LEU A 49 -2.19 6.28 -5.76
C LEU A 49 -3.03 7.16 -4.83
N GLU A 50 -4.33 7.31 -5.11
CA GLU A 50 -5.24 8.07 -4.24
C GLU A 50 -5.32 7.47 -2.84
N GLN A 51 -5.47 6.14 -2.73
CA GLN A 51 -5.48 5.47 -1.43
C GLN A 51 -4.17 5.63 -0.67
N TRP A 52 -3.03 5.44 -1.34
CA TRP A 52 -1.71 5.56 -0.73
C TRP A 52 -1.47 6.97 -0.16
N PHE A 53 -1.92 8.00 -0.89
CA PHE A 53 -1.82 9.40 -0.47
C PHE A 53 -2.80 9.70 0.67
N THR A 54 -4.07 9.34 0.52
CA THR A 54 -5.14 9.51 1.52
C THR A 54 -4.73 8.92 2.86
N ALA A 55 -4.15 7.72 2.87
CA ALA A 55 -3.67 7.06 4.09
C ALA A 55 -2.58 7.84 4.85
N ARG A 56 -1.86 8.74 4.18
CA ARG A 56 -0.80 9.56 4.78
C ARG A 56 -1.27 10.93 5.22
N VAL A 57 -2.26 11.51 4.53
CA VAL A 57 -2.70 12.90 4.76
C VAL A 57 -3.98 13.00 5.60
N MET A 58 -4.86 12.00 5.57
CA MET A 58 -6.08 12.02 6.39
C MET A 58 -5.77 12.06 7.87
N GLU A 59 -6.54 12.83 8.64
CA GLU A 59 -6.38 12.89 10.09
C GLU A 59 -6.56 11.50 10.73
N PRO A 60 -5.59 11.00 11.51
CA PRO A 60 -5.65 9.67 12.07
C PRO A 60 -6.54 9.67 13.31
N GLU A 61 -7.10 8.52 13.63
CA GLU A 61 -7.87 8.36 14.86
C GLU A 61 -6.95 8.52 16.09
N PRO A 62 -7.26 9.44 17.02
CA PRO A 62 -6.47 9.65 18.22
C PRO A 62 -6.35 8.37 19.07
N GLY A 63 -5.15 8.11 19.61
CA GLY A 63 -4.90 6.95 20.47
C GLY A 63 -4.62 5.64 19.71
N THR A 64 -4.57 5.67 18.38
CA THR A 64 -4.15 4.53 17.55
C THR A 64 -2.66 4.63 17.15
N LEU A 65 -2.07 3.53 16.68
CA LEU A 65 -0.72 3.58 16.09
C LEU A 65 -0.66 4.50 14.86
N ALA A 66 -1.76 4.65 14.12
CA ALA A 66 -1.84 5.57 12.99
C ALA A 66 -1.67 7.04 13.39
N ALA A 67 -1.96 7.38 14.66
CA ALA A 67 -1.71 8.72 15.20
C ALA A 67 -0.21 9.02 15.37
N ILE A 68 0.66 7.99 15.37
CA ILE A 68 2.10 8.15 15.44
C ILE A 68 2.62 8.35 14.01
N ARG A 69 2.61 9.59 13.53
CA ARG A 69 3.07 9.95 12.18
C ARG A 69 3.87 11.27 12.16
N PRO A 70 4.70 11.50 11.13
CA PRO A 70 5.35 12.79 10.91
C PRO A 70 4.33 13.93 10.83
N ALA A 71 4.64 15.07 11.44
CA ALA A 71 3.78 16.27 11.39
C ALA A 71 3.86 17.04 10.07
N THR A 72 4.86 16.72 9.23
CA THR A 72 5.08 17.33 7.91
C THR A 72 5.46 16.25 6.91
N TRP A 73 5.33 16.55 5.62
CA TRP A 73 5.72 15.64 4.55
C TRP A 73 7.24 15.38 4.56
N PRO A 74 7.72 14.17 4.91
CA PRO A 74 9.13 13.85 4.90
C PRO A 74 9.58 13.52 3.46
N GLN A 75 10.85 13.79 3.16
CA GLN A 75 11.45 13.43 1.86
C GLN A 75 11.28 11.94 1.51
N ALA A 76 11.30 11.06 2.51
CA ALA A 76 11.07 9.62 2.32
C ALA A 76 9.73 9.32 1.64
N TRP A 77 8.66 10.05 1.96
CA TRP A 77 7.36 9.85 1.30
C TRP A 77 7.38 10.28 -0.16
N THR A 78 8.16 11.30 -0.53
CA THR A 78 8.36 11.62 -1.96
C THR A 78 9.06 10.46 -2.67
N SER A 79 10.11 9.88 -2.06
CA SER A 79 10.81 8.73 -2.64
C SER A 79 9.88 7.51 -2.79
N GLU A 80 9.11 7.19 -1.75
CA GLU A 80 8.12 6.11 -1.78
C GLU A 80 7.03 6.35 -2.85
N LEU A 81 6.56 7.59 -3.02
CA LEU A 81 5.59 7.94 -4.06
C LEU A 81 6.17 7.75 -5.46
N LEU A 82 7.41 8.19 -5.70
CA LEU A 82 8.09 8.01 -6.99
C LEU A 82 8.30 6.53 -7.30
N GLU A 83 8.67 5.73 -6.31
CA GLU A 83 8.80 4.28 -6.43
C GLU A 83 7.45 3.63 -6.77
N LEU A 84 6.39 4.00 -6.03
CA LEU A 84 5.04 3.50 -6.29
C LEU A 84 4.58 3.84 -7.71
N ILE A 85 4.73 5.10 -8.15
CA ILE A 85 4.40 5.52 -9.52
C ILE A 85 5.14 4.65 -10.54
N THR A 86 6.43 4.41 -10.32
CA THR A 86 7.26 3.60 -11.20
C THR A 86 6.75 2.16 -11.27
N VAL A 87 6.46 1.53 -10.12
CA VAL A 87 5.93 0.17 -10.07
C VAL A 87 4.58 0.08 -10.78
N LEU A 88 3.67 1.04 -10.55
CA LEU A 88 2.35 1.04 -11.18
C LEU A 88 2.44 1.24 -12.70
N ALA A 89 3.35 2.08 -13.17
CA ALA A 89 3.60 2.24 -14.60
C ALA A 89 4.09 0.92 -15.23
N LEU A 90 5.08 0.27 -14.61
CA LEU A 90 5.59 -1.03 -15.08
C LEU A 90 4.52 -2.12 -15.06
N LEU A 91 3.70 -2.17 -14.00
CA LEU A 91 2.60 -3.13 -13.92
C LEU A 91 1.55 -2.86 -15.00
N ALA A 92 1.22 -1.59 -15.28
CA ALA A 92 0.29 -1.23 -16.33
C ALA A 92 0.79 -1.64 -17.73
N GLU A 93 2.09 -1.49 -18.00
CA GLU A 93 2.71 -1.96 -19.25
C GLU A 93 2.64 -3.48 -19.43
N LEU A 94 2.63 -4.24 -18.33
CA LEU A 94 2.54 -5.71 -18.35
C LEU A 94 1.11 -6.24 -18.50
N ARG A 95 0.08 -5.44 -18.20
CA ARG A 95 -1.33 -5.89 -18.24
C ARG A 95 -1.74 -6.51 -19.59
N PRO A 96 -1.42 -5.91 -20.76
CA PRO A 96 -1.76 -6.52 -22.05
C PRO A 96 -1.15 -7.92 -22.23
N GLN A 97 0.09 -8.12 -21.78
CA GLN A 97 0.76 -9.43 -21.85
C GLN A 97 0.11 -10.44 -20.91
N GLN A 98 -0.39 -10.00 -19.75
CA GLN A 98 -1.12 -10.85 -18.82
C GLN A 98 -2.50 -11.24 -19.36
N ASP A 99 -3.19 -10.33 -20.04
CA ASP A 99 -4.51 -10.60 -20.65
C ASP A 99 -4.42 -11.62 -21.79
N GLU A 100 -3.26 -11.72 -22.45
CA GLU A 100 -2.98 -12.75 -23.46
C GLU A 100 -2.72 -14.14 -22.84
N LEU A 101 -2.42 -14.23 -21.54
CA LEU A 101 -2.16 -15.50 -20.88
C LEU A 101 -3.44 -16.33 -20.77
N THR A 102 -3.47 -17.45 -21.49
CA THR A 102 -4.55 -18.42 -21.38
C THR A 102 -4.19 -19.52 -20.41
N VAL A 103 -4.99 -19.72 -19.36
CA VAL A 103 -4.87 -20.90 -18.49
C VAL A 103 -5.36 -22.14 -19.25
N LYS A 104 -4.42 -22.91 -19.81
CA LYS A 104 -4.75 -24.11 -20.61
C LYS A 104 -5.21 -25.30 -19.77
N THR A 105 -4.61 -25.45 -18.59
CA THR A 105 -4.88 -26.57 -17.68
C THR A 105 -5.04 -25.99 -16.28
N PRO A 106 -6.25 -25.55 -15.90
CA PRO A 106 -6.49 -25.03 -14.56
C PRO A 106 -6.35 -26.16 -13.55
N ILE A 107 -5.60 -25.93 -12.46
CA ILE A 107 -5.57 -26.86 -11.33
C ILE A 107 -6.91 -26.77 -10.61
N THR A 108 -7.62 -27.87 -10.58
CA THR A 108 -8.94 -27.99 -9.96
C THR A 108 -8.84 -28.34 -8.48
N ALA A 109 -9.88 -27.98 -7.73
CA ALA A 109 -9.98 -28.40 -6.33
C ALA A 109 -10.03 -29.94 -6.18
N THR A 110 -10.47 -30.69 -7.19
CA THR A 110 -10.46 -32.16 -7.17
C THR A 110 -9.04 -32.69 -7.26
N GLU A 111 -8.24 -32.21 -8.21
CA GLU A 111 -6.82 -32.60 -8.35
C GLU A 111 -6.03 -32.28 -7.07
N LEU A 112 -6.30 -31.15 -6.42
CA LEU A 112 -5.68 -30.82 -5.14
C LEU A 112 -6.10 -31.76 -4.01
N ARG A 113 -7.33 -32.28 -4.01
CA ARG A 113 -7.78 -33.28 -3.02
C ARG A 113 -7.17 -34.65 -3.29
N GLU A 114 -7.13 -35.07 -4.55
CA GLU A 114 -6.48 -36.33 -4.97
C GLU A 114 -4.99 -36.34 -4.64
N ALA A 115 -4.33 -35.18 -4.80
CA ALA A 115 -2.94 -34.98 -4.41
C ALA A 115 -2.71 -34.85 -2.90
N GLY A 116 -3.78 -34.86 -2.08
CA GLY A 116 -3.68 -34.69 -0.62
C GLY A 116 -3.29 -33.29 -0.15
N VAL A 117 -3.37 -32.28 -1.03
CA VAL A 117 -3.09 -30.87 -0.70
C VAL A 117 -4.30 -30.22 -0.01
N LEU A 118 -5.51 -30.56 -0.45
CA LEU A 118 -6.76 -30.11 0.18
C LEU A 118 -7.48 -31.26 0.92
N PRO A 119 -8.11 -30.98 2.07
CA PRO A 119 -8.14 -29.68 2.77
C PRO A 119 -6.79 -29.36 3.42
N ALA A 120 -6.51 -28.07 3.63
CA ALA A 120 -5.33 -27.65 4.38
C ALA A 120 -5.33 -28.31 5.79
N PRO A 121 -4.19 -28.85 6.24
CA PRO A 121 -4.10 -29.52 7.54
C PRO A 121 -4.45 -28.55 8.67
N GLU A 122 -4.99 -29.06 9.79
CA GLU A 122 -5.38 -28.20 10.92
C GLU A 122 -4.21 -27.37 11.46
N SER A 123 -2.99 -27.91 11.42
CA SER A 123 -1.78 -27.20 11.85
C SER A 123 -1.51 -25.93 11.02
N ALA A 124 -1.84 -25.93 9.73
CA ALA A 124 -1.65 -24.77 8.84
C ALA A 124 -2.70 -23.67 9.06
N ARG A 125 -3.76 -23.95 9.83
CA ARG A 125 -4.79 -22.97 10.22
C ARG A 125 -4.52 -22.32 11.57
N ARG A 126 -3.47 -22.74 12.27
CA ARG A 126 -3.03 -22.11 13.51
C ARG A 126 -2.18 -20.88 13.18
N PRO A 127 -2.17 -19.85 14.05
CA PRO A 127 -1.15 -18.80 13.99
C PRO A 127 0.24 -19.43 13.92
N ALA A 128 1.20 -18.72 13.32
CA ALA A 128 2.58 -19.20 13.31
C ALA A 128 3.01 -19.51 14.75
N SER A 129 3.42 -20.75 15.03
CA SER A 129 3.77 -21.21 16.38
C SER A 129 4.99 -20.47 16.97
N VAL A 130 5.68 -19.67 16.15
CA VAL A 130 6.67 -18.66 16.58
C VAL A 130 6.06 -17.66 17.56
N LEU A 131 4.75 -17.40 17.48
CA LEU A 131 4.03 -16.50 18.39
C LEU A 131 3.62 -17.16 19.73
N ASP A 132 3.72 -18.49 19.85
CA ASP A 132 3.38 -19.24 21.07
C ASP A 132 4.57 -19.45 22.01
N HIS A 133 5.78 -19.08 21.57
CA HIS A 133 6.99 -19.21 22.39
C HIS A 133 7.17 -17.96 23.25
N HIS A 134 7.20 -18.15 24.57
CA HIS A 134 7.47 -17.07 25.52
C HIS A 134 8.89 -16.53 25.31
N GLU A 135 9.02 -15.24 25.02
CA GLU A 135 10.28 -14.53 24.87
C GLU A 135 11.13 -14.67 26.15
N GLU A 136 12.24 -15.39 26.08
CA GLU A 136 13.16 -15.64 27.20
C GLU A 136 14.45 -14.80 27.02
N GLY A 137 14.32 -13.47 26.98
CA GLY A 137 15.51 -12.60 26.90
C GLY A 137 15.21 -11.11 27.06
N PRO A 138 16.17 -10.30 27.56
CA PRO A 138 15.96 -8.88 27.85
C PRO A 138 15.70 -8.01 26.60
N GLU A 139 15.89 -8.57 25.39
CA GLU A 139 15.80 -7.89 24.09
C GLU A 139 14.84 -8.62 23.12
N GLY A 140 14.05 -9.62 23.58
CA GLY A 140 13.10 -10.34 22.72
C GLY A 140 13.73 -11.18 21.58
N GLN A 141 15.00 -11.56 21.70
CA GLN A 141 15.71 -12.31 20.66
C GLN A 141 15.58 -13.83 20.83
N PHE A 142 15.26 -14.54 19.74
CA PHE A 142 15.20 -15.99 19.69
C PHE A 142 16.61 -16.59 19.55
N ALA A 143 17.02 -17.45 20.49
CA ALA A 143 18.13 -18.36 20.26
C ALA A 143 17.61 -19.58 19.48
N LEU A 144 17.89 -19.64 18.18
CA LEU A 144 17.71 -20.87 17.40
C LEU A 144 18.83 -21.84 17.78
N LEU A 145 18.49 -22.94 18.46
CA LEU A 145 19.37 -24.10 18.65
C LEU A 145 19.18 -25.09 17.50
#